data_AF-A0A9Q3HCK3-F1
#
_entry.id   AF-A0A9Q3HCK3-F1
#
_cell.length_a   1.000
_cell.length_b   1.000
_cell.length_c   1.000
_cell.angle_alpha   90.00
_cell.angle_beta   90.00
_cell.angle_gamma   90.00
#
_symmetry.space_group_name_H-M   'P 1'
#
loop_
_entity.id
_entity.type
_entity.pdbx_description
1 polymer ?
#
loop_
_entity_poly.entity_id
_entity_poly.type
_entity_poly.pdbx_seq_one_letter_code
_entity_poly.pdbx_strand_id
1 'polypeptide(L)'
;MEAMWKTQTYIMMDSNLHHPHCSPITYTHTHIQAWDLIKICGRKGFHLISPRHNPKSLGSVGRPTTINLTWANQKTWLLKEVIQVQLNNHSSDHPPQ
;
A
#
# COMPACT_ATOMS: atom_id res chain seq x y z
N MET A 1 -11.65 -11.72 -19.09
CA MET A 1 -10.53 -11.47 -18.15
C MET A 1 -9.17 -11.34 -18.87
N GLU A 2 -9.11 -11.07 -20.18
CA GLU A 2 -7.82 -11.03 -20.91
C GLU A 2 -7.06 -9.69 -20.85
N ALA A 3 -7.73 -8.57 -20.56
CA ALA A 3 -7.12 -7.24 -20.66
C ALA A 3 -6.07 -6.96 -19.58
N MET A 4 -6.20 -7.58 -18.40
CA MET A 4 -5.39 -7.26 -17.21
C MET A 4 -3.91 -7.62 -17.33
N TRP A 5 -3.54 -8.50 -18.26
CA TRP A 5 -2.16 -8.95 -18.45
C TRP A 5 -1.40 -8.17 -19.53
N LYS A 6 -2.11 -7.35 -20.33
CA LYS A 6 -1.51 -6.57 -21.42
C LYS A 6 -1.02 -5.20 -20.96
N THR A 7 -1.68 -4.61 -19.96
CA THR A 7 -1.40 -3.25 -19.48
C THR A 7 -0.62 -3.27 -18.17
N GLN A 8 0.30 -2.32 -17.95
CA GLN A 8 0.89 -2.09 -16.64
C GLN A 8 -0.12 -1.37 -15.76
N THR A 9 -0.37 -1.89 -14.56
CA THR A 9 -1.41 -1.32 -13.68
C THR A 9 -0.92 -1.24 -12.25
N TYR A 10 -0.97 -0.02 -11.71
CA TYR A 10 -0.85 0.26 -10.30
C TYR A 10 -2.23 0.54 -9.71
N ILE A 11 -2.48 0.01 -8.51
CA ILE A 11 -3.60 0.43 -7.66
C ILE A 11 -2.96 1.16 -6.49
N MET A 12 -3.38 2.40 -6.27
CA MET A 12 -2.92 3.29 -5.22
C MET A 12 -4.14 3.69 -4.42
N MET A 13 -4.17 3.37 -3.12
CA MET A 13 -5.31 3.70 -2.29
C MET A 13 -4.89 4.14 -0.89
N ASP A 14 -5.64 5.10 -0.36
CA ASP A 14 -5.79 5.30 1.07
C ASP A 14 -6.96 4.44 1.54
N SER A 15 -6.64 3.31 2.17
CA SER A 15 -7.66 2.36 2.61
C SER A 15 -8.22 2.70 3.99
N ASN A 16 -7.49 3.49 4.77
CA ASN A 16 -7.69 3.60 6.22
C ASN A 16 -7.77 2.23 6.93
N LEU A 17 -7.11 1.20 6.37
CA LEU A 17 -7.08 -0.16 6.89
C LEU A 17 -5.70 -0.51 7.43
N HIS A 18 -5.67 -1.06 8.66
CA HIS A 18 -4.44 -1.48 9.29
C HIS A 18 -4.20 -2.97 9.10
N HIS A 19 -3.01 -3.33 8.60
CA HIS A 19 -2.57 -4.70 8.43
C HIS A 19 -1.14 -4.90 9.00
N PRO A 20 -0.86 -5.99 9.74
CA PRO A 20 0.45 -6.22 10.35
C PRO A 20 1.64 -6.24 9.38
N HIS A 21 1.39 -6.61 8.12
CA HIS A 21 2.41 -6.61 7.08
C HIS A 21 2.94 -5.19 6.78
N CYS A 22 2.07 -4.19 6.87
CA CYS A 22 2.38 -2.82 6.46
C CYS A 22 2.63 -1.91 7.66
N SER A 23 2.02 -2.22 8.79
CA SER A 23 2.22 -1.48 10.04
C SER A 23 3.56 -1.81 10.72
N PRO A 24 4.07 -0.91 11.58
CA PRO A 24 5.17 -1.23 12.48
C PRO A 24 4.86 -2.45 13.33
N ILE A 25 5.89 -3.23 13.70
CA ILE A 25 5.74 -4.42 14.56
C ILE A 25 5.10 -4.06 15.92
N THR A 26 5.32 -2.83 16.39
CA THR A 26 4.77 -2.31 17.65
C THR A 26 3.31 -1.85 17.57
N TYR A 27 2.69 -1.91 16.38
CA TYR A 27 1.31 -1.51 16.14
C TYR A 27 0.42 -2.74 15.99
N THR A 28 -0.40 -3.00 17.01
CA THR A 28 -1.20 -4.22 17.13
C THR A 28 -2.63 -4.08 16.62
N HIS A 29 -3.08 -2.85 16.31
CA HIS A 29 -4.42 -2.62 15.80
C HIS A 29 -4.53 -3.08 14.34
N THR A 30 -5.56 -3.87 14.05
CA THR A 30 -5.76 -4.49 12.73
C THR A 30 -7.23 -4.50 12.35
N HIS A 31 -7.51 -4.44 11.04
CA HIS A 31 -8.85 -4.54 10.50
C HIS A 31 -9.00 -5.83 9.70
N ILE A 32 -10.09 -6.58 9.93
CA ILE A 32 -10.38 -7.81 9.16
C ILE A 32 -10.53 -7.50 7.66
N GLN A 33 -11.08 -6.33 7.34
CA GLN A 33 -11.23 -5.84 5.97
C GLN A 33 -9.88 -5.66 5.27
N ALA A 34 -8.78 -5.43 6.01
CA ALA A 34 -7.45 -5.33 5.43
C ALA A 34 -7.00 -6.68 4.86
N TRP A 35 -7.34 -7.78 5.54
CA TRP A 35 -7.08 -9.14 5.05
C TRP A 35 -7.94 -9.47 3.84
N ASP A 36 -9.21 -9.06 3.85
CA ASP A 36 -10.11 -9.27 2.72
C ASP A 36 -9.66 -8.50 1.49
N LEU A 37 -9.23 -7.25 1.65
CA LEU A 37 -8.67 -6.44 0.58
C LEU A 37 -7.44 -7.10 -0.05
N ILE A 38 -6.50 -7.60 0.76
CA ILE A 38 -5.33 -8.34 0.26
C ILE A 38 -5.76 -9.58 -0.53
N LYS A 39 -6.72 -10.36 -0.01
CA LYS A 39 -7.25 -11.55 -0.71
C LYS A 39 -7.94 -11.19 -2.01
N ILE A 40 -8.76 -10.15 -2.04
CA ILE A 40 -9.49 -9.69 -3.23
C ILE A 40 -8.50 -9.23 -4.30
N CYS A 41 -7.56 -8.36 -3.96
CA CYS A 41 -6.51 -7.90 -4.88
C CYS A 41 -5.68 -9.08 -5.40
N GLY A 42 -5.26 -9.98 -4.51
CA GLY A 42 -4.50 -11.19 -4.88
C GLY A 42 -5.26 -12.09 -5.85
N ARG A 43 -6.55 -12.36 -5.60
CA ARG A 43 -7.42 -13.15 -6.52
C ARG A 43 -7.62 -12.48 -7.87
N LYS A 44 -7.42 -11.16 -7.96
CA LYS A 44 -7.45 -10.41 -9.22
C LYS A 44 -6.09 -10.37 -9.91
N GLY A 45 -5.02 -10.93 -9.33
CA GLY A 45 -3.68 -10.92 -9.94
C GLY A 45 -2.84 -9.70 -9.59
N PHE A 46 -3.18 -9.00 -8.52
CA PHE A 46 -2.41 -7.89 -7.97
C PHE A 46 -1.57 -8.33 -6.78
N HIS A 47 -0.31 -7.94 -6.78
CA HIS A 47 0.64 -8.13 -5.70
C HIS A 47 0.74 -6.84 -4.89
N LEU A 48 0.75 -6.95 -3.57
CA LEU A 48 1.02 -5.81 -2.70
C LEU A 48 2.51 -5.45 -2.82
N ILE A 49 2.80 -4.22 -3.23
CA ILE A 49 4.18 -3.74 -3.46
C ILE A 49 4.61 -2.67 -2.47
N SER A 50 3.70 -2.26 -1.58
CA SER A 50 4.05 -1.37 -0.47
C SER A 50 5.11 -2.01 0.42
N PRO A 51 6.14 -1.25 0.83
CA PRO A 51 7.21 -1.78 1.67
C PRO A 51 6.65 -2.31 2.99
N ARG A 52 7.16 -3.46 3.40
CA ARG A 52 6.80 -4.11 4.66
C ARG A 52 7.34 -3.29 5.84
N HIS A 53 6.53 -3.10 6.87
CA HIS A 53 6.92 -2.39 8.10
C HIS A 53 7.44 -0.96 7.92
N ASN A 54 7.12 -0.28 6.81
CA ASN A 54 7.52 1.10 6.57
C ASN A 54 6.31 2.03 6.76
N PRO A 55 6.11 2.59 7.97
CA PRO A 55 4.95 3.43 8.26
C PRO A 55 4.95 4.69 7.42
N LYS A 56 3.87 4.90 6.67
CA LYS A 56 3.75 6.03 5.75
C LYS A 56 3.05 7.25 6.35
N SER A 57 2.21 7.15 7.38
CA SER A 57 1.58 8.35 7.98
C SER A 57 2.48 8.93 9.08
N LEU A 58 2.93 10.18 8.92
CA LEU A 58 3.54 10.95 10.01
C LEU A 58 2.45 11.85 10.59
N GLY A 59 1.53 11.28 11.36
CA GLY A 59 0.55 12.09 12.09
C GLY A 59 1.26 12.85 13.21
N SER A 60 1.05 14.17 13.27
CA SER A 60 1.66 15.10 14.26
C SER A 60 1.40 14.76 15.74
N VAL A 61 0.51 13.81 16.05
CA VAL A 61 0.20 13.35 17.42
C VAL A 61 0.02 11.81 17.52
N GLY A 62 0.18 11.06 16.41
CA GLY A 62 -0.18 9.64 16.32
C GLY A 62 1.00 8.71 16.04
N ARG A 63 0.94 7.46 16.53
CA ARG A 63 1.90 6.41 16.11
C ARG A 63 1.85 6.28 14.59
N PRO A 64 2.99 6.19 13.90
CA PRO A 64 3.00 6.22 12.44
C PRO A 64 2.41 4.89 11.91
N THR A 65 1.44 4.99 10.99
CA THR A 65 0.69 3.84 10.46
C THR A 65 0.78 3.78 8.94
N THR A 66 0.67 2.58 8.36
CA THR A 66 0.59 2.43 6.90
C THR A 66 -0.85 2.12 6.52
N ILE A 67 -1.59 3.14 6.12
CA ILE A 67 -2.94 3.00 5.54
C ILE A 67 -2.94 3.17 4.01
N ASN A 68 -1.87 3.80 3.50
CA ASN A 68 -1.57 4.05 2.11
C ASN A 68 -0.89 2.83 1.49
N LEU A 69 -1.67 2.04 0.74
CA LEU A 69 -1.22 0.81 0.12
C LEU A 69 -1.19 0.93 -1.41
N THR A 70 -0.23 0.22 -1.99
CA THR A 70 0.05 0.19 -3.42
C THR A 70 0.14 -1.26 -3.87
N TRP A 71 -0.53 -1.59 -4.97
CA TRP A 71 -0.46 -2.89 -5.62
C TRP A 71 -0.06 -2.76 -7.08
N ALA A 72 0.58 -3.79 -7.62
CA ALA A 72 0.91 -3.92 -9.03
C ALA A 72 0.41 -5.26 -9.56
N ASN A 73 -0.03 -5.29 -10.82
CA ASN A 73 -0.17 -6.57 -11.51
C ASN A 73 1.20 -7.18 -11.82
N GLN A 74 1.23 -8.45 -12.26
CA GLN A 74 2.48 -9.18 -12.52
C GLN A 74 3.43 -8.46 -13.49
N LYS A 75 2.89 -7.83 -14.55
CA LYS A 75 3.71 -7.11 -15.54
C LYS A 75 4.40 -5.89 -14.93
N THR A 76 3.70 -5.16 -14.08
CA THR A 76 4.24 -4.00 -13.37
C THR A 76 5.22 -4.40 -12.27
N TRP A 77 4.94 -5.46 -11.52
CA TRP A 77 5.84 -5.99 -10.49
C TRP A 77 7.23 -6.37 -11.05
N LEU A 78 7.26 -6.97 -12.23
CA LEU A 78 8.50 -7.38 -12.89
C LEU A 78 9.40 -6.22 -13.31
N LEU A 79 8.85 -5.00 -13.44
CA LEU A 79 9.60 -3.83 -13.90
C LEU A 79 10.40 -3.16 -12.79
N LYS A 80 10.17 -3.53 -11.51
CA LYS A 80 10.94 -3.06 -10.34
C LYS A 80 11.29 -1.57 -10.39
N GLU A 81 10.37 -0.72 -10.82
CA GLU A 81 10.57 0.72 -10.65
C GLU A 81 10.46 1.03 -9.16
N VAL A 82 11.51 1.65 -8.63
CA VAL A 82 11.60 2.03 -7.23
C VAL A 82 10.51 3.06 -6.95
N ILE A 83 9.53 2.72 -6.12
CA ILE A 83 8.55 3.67 -5.60
C ILE A 83 9.31 4.64 -4.69
N GLN A 84 9.67 5.82 -5.22
CA GLN A 84 10.27 6.89 -4.45
C GLN A 84 9.17 7.78 -3.88
N VAL A 85 9.08 7.82 -2.56
CA VAL A 85 8.17 8.73 -1.85
C VAL A 85 8.77 10.13 -1.91
N GLN A 86 8.05 11.07 -2.54
CA GLN A 86 8.44 12.48 -2.47
C GLN A 86 7.97 13.10 -1.16
N LEU A 87 8.87 13.78 -0.44
CA LEU A 87 8.56 14.37 0.87
C LEU A 87 7.96 15.78 0.76
N ASN A 88 7.80 16.33 -0.45
CA ASN A 88 7.20 17.64 -0.65
C ASN A 88 5.67 17.54 -0.66
N ASN A 89 5.07 17.38 0.53
CA ASN A 89 3.66 17.01 0.71
C ASN A 89 2.72 18.18 1.03
N HIS A 90 3.14 19.43 0.81
CA HIS A 90 2.36 20.64 1.15
C HIS A 90 1.75 20.62 2.56
N SER A 91 2.47 20.07 3.54
CA SER A 91 2.04 19.96 4.95
C SER A 91 0.88 18.98 5.20
N SER A 92 0.62 18.05 4.28
CA SER A 92 -0.28 16.92 4.52
C SER A 92 0.29 15.98 5.59
N ASP A 93 -0.54 15.48 6.51
CA ASP A 93 -0.14 14.43 7.46
C ASP A 93 0.08 13.06 6.76
N HIS A 94 -0.27 12.97 5.47
CA HIS A 94 0.00 11.84 4.58
C HIS A 94 1.04 12.23 3.51
N PRO A 95 2.18 11.51 3.38
CA PRO A 95 3.08 11.69 2.26
C PRO A 95 2.44 11.16 0.96
N PRO A 96 2.76 11.78 -0.19
CA PRO A 96 2.28 11.34 -1.50
C PRO A 96 2.79 9.93 -1.84
N GLN A 97 1.96 9.18 -2.58
CA GLN A 97 2.23 7.82 -3.04
C GLN A 97 3.03 7.76 -4.33
#